data_AF-A0A950UZT3-F1
#
_entry.id   AF-A0A950UZT3-F1
#
_cell.length_a   1.000
_cell.length_b   1.000
_cell.length_c   1.000
_cell.angle_alpha   90.00
_cell.angle_beta   90.00
_cell.angle_gamma   90.00
#
_symmetry.space_group_name_H-M   'P 1'
#
loop_
_entity.id
_entity.type
_entity.pdbx_description
1 polymer ?
#
loop_
_entity_poly.entity_id
_entity_poly.type
_entity_poly.pdbx_seq_one_letter_code
_entity_poly.pdbx_strand_id
1 'polypeptide(L)'
;MRRKPLGPLVLSFLLAGWLGVNSSAVAQNSPSPLPEPTVKVGDTAPDFSLRDTTGKQVKLSDFRGKDNVVLAFYVFAFTGG
;
A
#
# COMPACT_ATOMS: atom_id res chain seq x y z
N MET A 1 4.85 -79.87 9.50
CA MET A 1 4.75 -80.57 8.20
C MET A 1 3.96 -79.67 7.23
N ARG A 2 4.50 -79.45 6.03
CA ARG A 2 4.21 -78.37 5.07
C ARG A 2 2.78 -78.32 4.55
N ARG A 3 2.24 -77.12 4.25
CA ARG A 3 1.82 -76.62 2.90
C ARG A 3 1.81 -75.07 2.88
N LYS A 4 2.65 -74.45 2.05
CA LYS A 4 2.40 -73.12 1.44
C LYS A 4 2.29 -73.35 -0.07
N PRO A 5 1.38 -72.66 -0.77
CA PRO A 5 1.82 -71.86 -1.91
C PRO A 5 1.14 -70.46 -1.89
N LEU A 6 1.87 -69.36 -2.11
CA LEU A 6 2.16 -68.75 -3.43
C LEU A 6 0.84 -68.31 -4.10
N GLY A 7 0.46 -67.03 -4.19
CA GLY A 7 1.21 -65.88 -4.72
C GLY A 7 0.35 -64.58 -4.77
N PRO A 8 0.62 -63.59 -5.66
CA PRO A 8 1.00 -62.24 -5.24
C PRO A 8 0.11 -61.09 -5.81
N LEU A 9 0.33 -59.87 -5.29
CA LEU A 9 0.38 -58.59 -6.03
C LEU A 9 -0.86 -58.14 -6.85
N VAL A 10 -1.60 -57.12 -6.36
CA VAL A 10 -1.91 -55.91 -7.17
C VAL A 10 -1.98 -54.68 -6.28
N LEU A 11 -0.95 -53.87 -6.42
CA LEU A 11 -0.82 -52.44 -6.13
C LEU A 11 -1.82 -51.64 -6.99
N SER A 12 -2.67 -50.76 -6.43
CA SER A 12 -3.32 -49.70 -7.21
C SER A 12 -4.00 -48.59 -6.39
N PHE A 13 -3.42 -47.39 -6.57
CA PHE A 13 -3.99 -46.03 -6.54
C PHE A 13 -4.59 -45.51 -5.22
N LEU A 14 -3.86 -44.64 -4.50
CA LEU A 14 -3.84 -43.19 -4.69
C LEU A 14 -5.22 -42.52 -4.60
N LEU A 15 -5.32 -41.63 -3.60
CA LEU A 15 -5.77 -40.24 -3.80
C LEU A 15 -7.28 -40.02 -3.98
N ALA A 16 -7.95 -39.59 -2.92
CA ALA A 16 -8.90 -38.46 -2.91
C ALA A 16 -9.82 -38.56 -1.69
N GLY A 17 -9.86 -37.54 -0.83
CA GLY A 17 -10.84 -37.56 0.26
C GLY A 17 -10.89 -36.40 1.24
N TRP A 18 -10.35 -35.22 0.90
CA TRP A 18 -10.86 -33.93 1.37
C TRP A 18 -10.78 -33.63 2.88
N LEU A 19 -9.56 -33.33 3.36
CA LEU A 19 -9.38 -32.35 4.44
C LEU A 19 -9.63 -30.95 3.86
N GLY A 20 -10.90 -30.56 3.76
CA GLY A 20 -11.33 -29.29 3.19
C GLY A 20 -11.57 -28.22 4.24
N VAL A 21 -10.52 -27.75 4.92
CA VAL A 21 -10.54 -26.44 5.61
C VAL A 21 -9.29 -25.70 5.22
N ASN A 22 -9.32 -25.07 4.04
CA ASN A 22 -8.39 -23.99 3.72
C ASN A 22 -9.17 -22.68 3.90
N SER A 23 -9.16 -22.17 5.12
CA SER A 23 -9.66 -20.84 5.46
C SER A 23 -8.74 -19.76 4.90
N SER A 24 -8.74 -19.57 3.59
CA SER A 24 -8.15 -18.39 2.95
C SER A 24 -9.22 -17.29 2.85
N ALA A 25 -9.61 -16.73 4.00
CA ALA A 25 -10.56 -15.60 4.05
C ALA A 25 -10.16 -14.49 5.04
N VAL A 26 -8.91 -14.46 5.53
CA VAL A 26 -8.42 -13.36 6.38
C VAL A 26 -7.01 -12.97 5.96
N ALA A 27 -6.85 -12.29 4.83
CA ALA A 27 -5.56 -11.64 4.50
C ALA A 27 -5.62 -10.53 3.42
N GLN A 28 -6.75 -9.90 3.13
CA GLN A 28 -6.79 -8.86 2.06
C GLN A 28 -7.58 -7.58 2.39
N ASN A 29 -7.79 -7.29 3.67
CA ASN A 29 -8.30 -5.97 4.11
C ASN A 29 -7.24 -5.17 4.89
N SER A 30 -5.96 -5.35 4.57
CA SER A 30 -4.90 -4.49 5.08
C SER A 30 -4.94 -3.16 4.31
N PRO A 31 -5.15 -2.00 4.95
CA PRO A 31 -4.99 -0.72 4.28
C PRO A 31 -3.57 -0.64 3.73
N SER A 32 -3.44 -0.35 2.43
CA SER A 32 -2.14 -0.11 1.81
C SER A 32 -1.37 0.90 2.66
N PRO A 33 -0.10 0.65 3.02
CA PRO A 33 0.69 1.63 3.75
C PRO A 33 0.67 2.93 2.96
N LEU A 34 0.26 4.01 3.64
CA LEU A 34 0.24 5.34 3.04
C LEU A 34 1.64 5.62 2.45
N PRO A 35 1.73 6.23 1.26
CA PRO A 35 3.01 6.62 0.71
C PRO A 35 3.80 7.39 1.77
N GLU A 36 5.04 6.98 2.02
CA GLU A 36 5.90 7.71 2.95
C GLU A 36 6.06 9.16 2.46
N PRO A 37 5.92 10.16 3.34
CA PRO A 37 6.12 11.55 2.95
C PRO A 37 7.57 11.72 2.46
N THR A 38 7.72 12.17 1.23
CA THR A 38 9.03 12.30 0.55
C THR A 38 9.90 13.42 1.15
N VAL A 39 9.35 14.32 1.96
CA VAL A 39 10.04 15.51 2.48
C VAL A 39 10.49 15.29 3.93
N LYS A 40 11.75 15.58 4.23
CA LYS A 40 12.32 15.48 5.58
C LYS A 40 12.73 16.85 6.12
N VAL A 41 12.86 16.95 7.44
CA VAL A 41 13.33 18.18 8.11
C VAL A 41 14.77 18.46 7.69
N GLY A 42 15.04 19.73 7.35
CA GLY A 42 16.36 20.17 6.87
C GLY A 42 16.51 20.07 5.34
N ASP A 43 15.64 19.33 4.65
CA ASP A 43 15.63 19.32 3.20
C ASP A 43 15.25 20.70 2.66
N THR A 44 15.83 21.05 1.53
CA THR A 44 15.35 22.23 0.79
C THR A 44 13.94 21.94 0.28
N ALA A 45 12.99 22.79 0.68
CA ALA A 45 11.61 22.66 0.23
C ALA A 45 11.53 22.70 -1.32
N PRO A 46 10.83 21.73 -1.94
CA PRO A 46 10.62 21.71 -3.38
C PRO A 46 9.95 22.99 -3.87
N ASP A 47 10.39 23.52 -5.01
CA ASP A 47 9.77 24.73 -5.56
C ASP A 47 8.37 24.42 -6.09
N PHE A 48 7.48 25.37 -5.94
CA PHE A 48 6.12 25.31 -6.47
C PHE A 48 5.64 26.69 -6.83
N SER A 49 4.59 26.74 -7.66
CA SER A 49 4.01 27.96 -8.17
C SER A 49 2.49 27.88 -8.04
N LEU A 50 1.89 28.76 -7.23
CA LEU A 50 0.45 28.83 -7.00
C LEU A 50 -0.11 30.19 -7.42
N ARG A 51 -1.41 30.24 -7.67
CA ARG A 51 -2.12 31.51 -7.85
C ARG A 51 -2.61 31.99 -6.49
N ASP A 52 -2.44 33.28 -6.21
CA ASP A 52 -3.05 33.92 -5.05
C ASP A 52 -4.54 34.23 -5.30
N THR A 53 -5.19 34.86 -4.32
CA THR A 53 -6.61 35.23 -4.37
C THR A 53 -6.95 36.26 -5.44
N THR A 54 -5.94 36.93 -6.02
CA THR A 54 -6.09 37.88 -7.13
C THR A 54 -5.77 37.25 -8.49
N GLY A 55 -5.34 35.98 -8.50
CA GLY A 55 -4.91 35.25 -9.69
C GLY A 55 -3.45 35.48 -10.07
N LYS A 56 -2.70 36.27 -9.30
CA LYS A 56 -1.27 36.50 -9.54
C LYS A 56 -0.50 35.23 -9.20
N GLN A 57 0.50 34.91 -10.03
CA GLN A 57 1.40 33.80 -9.78
C GLN A 57 2.40 34.14 -8.66
N VAL A 58 2.50 33.25 -7.68
CA VAL A 58 3.43 33.32 -6.55
C VAL A 58 4.27 32.04 -6.51
N LYS A 59 5.60 32.18 -6.38
CA LYS A 59 6.52 31.04 -6.28
C LYS A 59 7.16 30.96 -4.92
N LEU A 60 7.46 29.75 -4.45
CA LEU A 60 8.19 29.56 -3.19
C LEU A 60 9.60 30.16 -3.28
N SER A 61 10.26 30.01 -4.44
CA SER A 61 11.60 30.55 -4.69
C SER A 61 11.72 32.08 -4.48
N ASP A 62 10.62 32.84 -4.62
CA ASP A 62 10.63 34.30 -4.44
C ASP A 62 10.90 34.73 -2.99
N PHE A 63 10.63 33.85 -2.01
CA PHE A 63 10.75 34.12 -0.56
C PHE A 63 12.05 33.56 0.06
N ARG A 64 12.84 32.81 -0.70
CA ARG A 64 14.07 32.18 -0.18
C ARG A 64 15.04 33.22 0.39
N GLY A 65 15.45 33.03 1.65
CA GLY A 65 16.40 33.91 2.34
C GLY A 65 15.84 35.27 2.73
N LYS A 66 14.54 35.52 2.52
CA LYS A 66 13.87 36.79 2.86
C LYS A 66 12.92 36.60 4.03
N ASP A 67 12.07 35.59 3.94
CA ASP A 67 10.97 35.37 4.88
C ASP A 67 10.88 33.90 5.32
N ASN A 68 10.33 33.69 6.51
CA ASN A 68 9.88 32.36 6.94
C ASN A 68 8.53 32.05 6.28
N VAL A 69 8.38 30.86 5.72
CA VAL A 69 7.18 30.45 4.97
C VAL A 69 6.52 29.25 5.64
N VAL A 70 5.19 29.29 5.77
CA VAL A 70 4.36 28.19 6.26
C VAL A 70 3.42 27.75 5.14
N LEU A 71 3.33 26.44 4.89
CA LEU A 71 2.42 25.85 3.92
C LEU A 71 1.32 25.06 4.64
N ALA A 72 0.06 25.40 4.37
CA ALA A 72 -1.10 24.72 4.94
C ALA A 72 -2.05 24.26 3.83
N PHE A 73 -2.59 23.04 3.97
CA PHE A 73 -3.54 22.45 3.03
C PHE A 73 -4.93 22.40 3.67
N TYR A 74 -5.91 23.07 3.05
CA TYR A 74 -7.30 23.10 3.49
C TYR A 74 -8.18 22.43 2.44
N VAL A 75 -8.79 21.29 2.79
CA VAL A 75 -9.74 20.59 1.92
C VAL A 75 -11.07 21.34 1.95
N PHE A 76 -11.69 21.53 0.80
CA PHE A 76 -12.90 22.35 0.64
C PHE A 76 -12.72 23.82 1.09
N ALA A 77 -11.52 24.37 0.94
CA ALA A 77 -11.34 25.81 1.06
C ALA A 77 -12.27 26.53 0.07
N PHE A 78 -12.94 27.58 0.54
CA PHE A 78 -13.85 28.43 -0.24
C PHE A 78 -15.18 27.78 -0.68
N THR A 79 -15.66 26.75 0.01
CA THR A 79 -17.04 26.25 -0.16
C THR A 79 -18.00 26.90 0.85
N GLY A 80 -19.29 27.00 0.49
CA GLY A 80 -20.31 27.72 1.27
C GLY A 80 -20.93 26.96 2.45
N GLY A 81 -20.75 25.64 2.52
CA GLY A 81 -21.45 24.77 3.48
C GLY A 81 -22.89 24.46 3.08
#